data_AF-A0A022Q8S0-F1
#
_entry.id   AF-A0A022Q8S0-F1
#
_cell.length_a   1.000
_cell.length_b   1.000
_cell.length_c   1.000
_cell.angle_alpha   90.00
_cell.angle_beta   90.00
_cell.angle_gamma   90.00
#
_symmetry.space_group_name_H-M   'P 1'
#
loop_
_entity.id
_entity.type
_entity.pdbx_description
1 polymer ?
#
loop_
_entity_poly.entity_id
_entity_poly.type
_entity_poly.pdbx_seq_one_letter_code
_entity_poly.pdbx_strand_id
1 'polypeptide(L)'
;VKKLQREKKLDEIVDPNLSRNYDIQEVEMMIQVALLCTQSSPEDRPKMSEVVRMLEGEGLTERWQLWQHVEITRMQEYDRLQRRFDWGENSIYNQDAIELSGGR
;
A
#
# COMPACT_ATOMS: atom_id res chain seq x y z
N VAL A 1 6.04 0.61 7.03
CA VAL A 1 5.65 2.04 7.08
C VAL A 1 4.14 2.25 6.97
N LYS A 2 3.46 1.97 5.84
CA LYS A 2 1.99 2.20 5.70
C LYS A 2 1.13 1.64 6.85
N LYS A 3 1.42 0.41 7.31
CA LYS A 3 0.75 -0.20 8.47
C LYS A 3 0.91 0.63 9.75
N LEU A 4 2.15 0.98 10.09
CA LEU A 4 2.49 1.76 11.28
C LEU A 4 1.86 3.16 11.25
N GLN A 5 1.84 3.82 10.08
CA GLN A 5 1.17 5.11 9.90
C GLN A 5 -0.34 5.00 10.18
N ARG A 6 -1.01 3.96 9.67
CA ARG A 6 -2.44 3.71 9.94
C ARG A 6 -2.72 3.41 11.41
N GLU A 7 -1.83 2.69 12.07
CA GLU A 7 -1.90 2.40 13.51
C GLU A 7 -1.47 3.58 14.39
N LYS A 8 -1.07 4.71 13.80
CA LYS A 8 -0.54 5.91 14.50
C LYS A 8 0.69 5.63 15.38
N LYS A 9 1.46 4.59 15.04
CA LYS A 9 2.74 4.24 15.67
C LYS A 9 3.90 4.94 14.96
N LEU A 10 3.92 6.26 15.07
CA LEU A 10 4.89 7.09 14.34
C LEU A 10 6.30 7.02 14.96
N ASP A 11 6.39 6.80 16.27
CA ASP A 11 7.63 6.59 17.00
C ASP A 11 8.43 5.36 16.52
N GLU A 12 7.75 4.33 16.03
CA GLU A 12 8.40 3.16 15.40
C GLU A 12 8.98 3.46 14.01
N ILE A 13 8.65 4.62 13.41
CA ILE A 13 9.12 5.05 12.08
C ILE A 13 10.29 6.04 12.21
N VAL A 14 10.31 6.86 13.26
CA VAL A 14 11.29 7.93 13.44
C VAL A 14 12.66 7.39 13.85
N ASP A 15 13.73 8.03 13.39
CA ASP A 15 15.10 7.69 13.77
C ASP A 15 15.29 7.78 15.30
N PRO A 16 15.72 6.71 15.99
CA PRO A 16 15.99 6.70 17.42
C PRO A 16 17.02 7.76 17.86
N ASN A 17 17.95 8.14 16.97
CA ASN A 17 19.00 9.12 17.28
C ASN A 17 18.45 10.55 17.47
N LEU A 18 17.24 10.84 16.95
CA LEU A 18 16.58 12.13 17.19
C LEU A 18 16.15 12.31 18.64
N SER A 19 16.24 11.27 19.49
CA SER A 19 16.05 11.39 20.94
C SER A 19 14.72 12.04 21.35
N ARG A 20 13.66 11.83 20.56
CA ARG A 20 12.33 12.46 20.71
C ARG A 20 12.33 13.99 20.60
N ASN A 21 13.37 14.59 20.04
CA ASN A 21 13.46 16.02 19.75
C ASN A 21 12.86 16.32 18.37
N TYR A 22 11.56 16.09 18.22
CA TYR A 22 10.83 16.38 16.99
C TYR A 22 9.37 16.71 17.29
N ASP A 23 8.74 17.47 16.40
CA ASP A 23 7.30 17.68 16.43
C ASP A 23 6.58 16.49 15.77
N ILE A 24 5.58 15.93 16.45
CA ILE A 24 4.83 14.77 15.97
C ILE A 24 4.00 15.09 14.72
N GLN A 25 3.51 16.32 14.58
CA GLN A 25 2.77 16.79 13.42
C GLN A 25 3.68 16.91 12.21
N GLU A 26 4.90 17.45 12.39
CA GLU A 26 5.90 17.51 11.31
C GLU A 26 6.31 16.10 10.86
N VAL A 27 6.52 15.18 11.80
CA VAL A 27 6.79 13.77 11.48
C VAL A 27 5.64 13.15 10.69
N GLU A 28 4.40 13.35 11.13
CA GLU A 28 3.22 12.86 10.42
C GLU A 28 3.16 13.41 8.99
N MET A 29 3.34 14.73 8.84
CA MET A 29 3.40 15.42 7.54
C MET A 29 4.48 14.81 6.64
N MET A 30 5.70 14.64 7.15
CA MET A 30 6.82 14.06 6.40
C MET A 30 6.54 12.62 5.95
N ILE A 31 5.93 11.80 6.81
CA ILE A 31 5.55 10.43 6.46
C ILE A 31 4.48 10.43 5.36
N GLN A 32 3.47 11.30 5.44
CA GLN A 32 2.44 11.40 4.41
C GLN A 32 3.04 11.79 3.05
N VAL A 33 3.89 12.83 3.02
CA VAL A 33 4.60 13.26 1.81
C VAL A 33 5.49 12.14 1.26
N ALA A 34 6.25 11.44 2.12
CA ALA A 34 7.10 10.32 1.69
C ALA A 34 6.29 9.18 1.07
N LEU A 35 5.11 8.86 1.63
CA LEU A 35 4.22 7.82 1.11
C LEU A 35 3.61 8.19 -0.24
N LEU A 36 3.28 9.47 -0.46
CA LEU A 36 2.84 9.99 -1.76
C LEU A 36 3.98 9.94 -2.80
N CYS A 37 5.21 10.29 -2.41
CA CYS A 37 6.36 10.27 -3.32
C CYS A 37 6.82 8.86 -3.72
N THR A 38 6.55 7.86 -2.89
CA THR A 38 7.01 6.47 -3.09
C THR A 38 5.92 5.55 -3.63
N GLN A 39 4.87 6.11 -4.24
CA GLN A 39 3.81 5.32 -4.89
C GLN A 39 4.38 4.42 -5.99
N SER A 40 3.83 3.20 -6.08
CA SER A 40 4.29 2.18 -7.03
C SER A 40 4.16 2.64 -8.47
N SER A 41 3.01 3.25 -8.84
CA SER A 41 2.89 3.88 -10.15
C SER A 41 3.62 5.22 -10.17
N PRO A 42 4.49 5.48 -11.16
CA PRO A 42 5.10 6.80 -11.34
C PRO A 42 4.07 7.91 -11.58
N GLU A 43 2.93 7.61 -12.20
CA GLU A 43 1.91 8.62 -12.54
C GLU A 43 1.24 9.22 -11.30
N ASP A 44 1.17 8.45 -10.20
CA ASP A 44 0.52 8.91 -8.97
C ASP A 44 1.41 9.83 -8.13
N ARG A 45 2.73 9.77 -8.36
CA ARG A 45 3.72 10.50 -7.56
C ARG A 45 3.55 12.01 -7.78
N PRO A 46 3.57 12.83 -6.72
CA PRO A 46 3.50 14.28 -6.85
C PRO A 46 4.72 14.83 -7.60
N LYS A 47 4.52 15.94 -8.32
CA LYS A 47 5.64 16.71 -8.88
C LYS A 47 6.44 17.34 -7.74
N MET A 48 7.74 17.56 -7.94
CA MET A 48 8.57 18.22 -6.91
C MET A 48 8.04 19.60 -6.50
N SER A 49 7.42 20.35 -7.41
CA SER A 49 6.75 21.62 -7.09
C SER A 49 5.56 21.44 -6.14
N GLU A 50 4.80 20.35 -6.27
CA GLU A 50 3.70 20.02 -5.37
C GLU A 50 4.24 19.57 -4.01
N VAL A 51 5.35 18.81 -4.00
CA VAL A 51 6.03 18.42 -2.77
C VAL A 51 6.46 19.63 -1.96
N VAL A 52 7.07 20.63 -2.58
CA VAL A 52 7.44 21.89 -1.91
C VAL A 52 6.22 22.56 -1.29
N ARG A 53 5.14 22.72 -2.05
CA ARG A 53 3.89 23.31 -1.54
C ARG A 53 3.29 22.54 -0.36
N MET A 54 3.33 21.20 -0.41
CA MET A 54 2.88 20.36 0.71
C MET A 54 3.72 20.57 1.96
N LEU A 55 5.04 20.72 1.82
CA LEU A 55 5.95 21.00 2.93
C LEU A 55 5.80 22.44 3.49
N GLU A 56 5.34 23.37 2.66
CA GLU A 56 4.97 24.73 3.06
C GLU A 56 3.58 24.81 3.72
N GLY A 57 2.86 23.68 3.82
CA GLY A 57 1.56 23.57 4.50
C GLY A 57 0.35 23.65 3.58
N GLU A 58 0.52 23.57 2.26
CA GLU A 58 -0.56 23.69 1.29
C GLU A 58 -0.94 22.34 0.64
N GLY A 59 -2.24 22.01 0.64
CA GLY A 59 -2.79 20.96 -0.24
C GLY A 59 -2.51 19.51 0.17
N LEU A 60 -1.72 19.28 1.22
CA LEU A 60 -1.38 17.93 1.68
C LEU A 60 -2.61 17.19 2.19
N THR A 61 -3.44 17.84 3.01
CA THR A 61 -4.62 17.21 3.64
C THR A 61 -5.59 16.67 2.61
N GLU A 62 -5.93 17.48 1.60
CA GLU A 62 -6.86 17.09 0.53
C GLU A 62 -6.28 15.95 -0.29
N ARG A 63 -5.00 16.05 -0.68
CA ARG A 63 -4.32 15.00 -1.45
C ARG A 63 -4.22 13.69 -0.67
N TRP A 64 -3.92 13.77 0.62
CA TRP A 64 -3.82 12.61 1.50
C TRP A 64 -5.16 11.89 1.65
N GLN A 65 -6.26 12.62 1.80
CA GLN A 65 -7.60 12.03 1.86
C GLN A 65 -7.94 11.28 0.57
N LEU A 66 -7.64 11.86 -0.59
CA LEU A 66 -7.85 11.20 -1.88
C LEU A 66 -7.04 9.91 -1.99
N TRP A 67 -5.77 9.96 -1.60
CA TRP A 67 -4.90 8.79 -1.58
C TRP A 67 -5.44 7.66 -0.69
N GLN A 68 -5.92 7.99 0.52
CA GLN A 68 -6.51 7.01 1.43
C GLN A 68 -7.72 6.30 0.82
N HIS A 69 -8.61 7.03 0.14
CA HIS A 69 -9.75 6.44 -0.54
C HIS A 69 -9.31 5.48 -1.65
N VAL A 70 -8.35 5.90 -2.48
CA VAL A 70 -7.82 5.06 -3.58
C VAL A 70 -7.16 3.79 -3.04
N GLU A 71 -6.34 3.88 -1.99
CA GLU A 71 -5.70 2.71 -1.38
C GLU A 71 -6.71 1.73 -0.78
N ILE A 72 -7.76 2.23 -0.12
CA ILE A 72 -8.83 1.38 0.41
C ILE A 72 -9.55 0.67 -0.72
N THR A 73 -9.94 1.39 -1.79
CA THR A 73 -10.59 0.79 -2.96
C THR A 73 -9.71 -0.28 -3.59
N ARG A 74 -8.42 0.02 -3.82
CA ARG A 74 -7.46 -0.93 -4.38
C ARG A 74 -7.30 -2.16 -3.50
N MET A 75 -7.24 -1.99 -2.18
CA MET A 75 -7.14 -3.12 -1.24
C MET A 75 -8.40 -3.99 -1.27
N GLN A 76 -9.58 -3.39 -1.32
CA GLN A 76 -10.85 -4.11 -1.45
C GLN A 76 -10.95 -4.87 -2.78
N GLU A 77 -10.48 -4.28 -3.87
CA GLU A 77 -10.42 -4.94 -5.18
C GLU A 77 -9.48 -6.12 -5.16
N TYR A 78 -8.28 -5.98 -4.57
CA TYR A 78 -7.36 -7.09 -4.36
C TYR A 78 -8.00 -8.20 -3.52
N ASP A 79 -8.68 -7.88 -2.42
CA ASP A 79 -9.37 -8.87 -1.58
C ASP A 79 -10.51 -9.57 -2.34
N ARG A 80 -11.29 -8.82 -3.13
CA ARG A 80 -12.33 -9.39 -4.01
C ARG A 80 -11.74 -10.30 -5.08
N LEU A 81 -10.64 -9.90 -5.70
CA LEU A 81 -9.92 -10.72 -6.67
C LEU A 81 -9.38 -11.98 -6.01
N GLN A 82 -8.70 -11.84 -4.87
CA GLN A 82 -8.18 -12.96 -4.09
C GLN A 82 -9.31 -13.94 -3.73
N ARG A 83 -10.44 -13.44 -3.20
CA ARG A 83 -11.63 -14.27 -2.94
C ARG A 83 -12.20 -14.92 -4.19
N ARG A 84 -12.16 -14.25 -5.36
CA ARG A 84 -12.59 -14.85 -6.63
C ARG A 84 -11.66 -15.99 -7.06
N PHE A 85 -10.35 -15.86 -6.84
CA PHE A 85 -9.36 -16.88 -7.20
C PHE A 85 -9.31 -18.05 -6.19
N ASP A 86 -9.72 -17.83 -4.94
CA ASP A 86 -9.78 -18.86 -3.87
C ASP A 86 -10.81 -19.98 -4.18
N TRP A 87 -11.83 -19.72 -5.01
CA TRP A 87 -12.76 -20.77 -5.49
C TRP A 87 -12.18 -21.66 -6.61
N GLY A 88 -10.96 -21.37 -7.09
CA GLY A 88 -10.28 -22.13 -8.14
C GLY A 88 -9.52 -23.38 -7.65
N GLU A 89 -9.34 -23.56 -6.33
CA GLU A 89 -8.53 -24.66 -5.76
C GLU A 89 -9.33 -25.91 -5.37
N ASN A 90 -10.61 -26.03 -5.75
CA ASN A 90 -11.33 -27.31 -5.63
C ASN A 90 -11.14 -28.24 -6.85
N SER A 91 -10.17 -27.98 -7.74
CA SER A 91 -9.77 -28.92 -8.80
C SER A 91 -8.41 -29.58 -8.51
N ILE A 92 -8.22 -30.04 -7.27
CA ILE A 92 -7.13 -30.97 -6.88
C ILE A 92 -7.72 -32.37 -6.60
N TYR A 93 -8.74 -32.81 -7.31
CA TYR A 93 -9.11 -34.23 -7.38
C TYR A 93 -9.72 -34.49 -8.75
N ASN A 94 -8.89 -34.98 -9.66
CA ASN A 94 -9.20 -35.91 -10.77
C ASN A 94 -8.05 -35.83 -11.78
N GLN A 95 -6.93 -36.44 -11.42
CA GLN A 95 -5.91 -36.85 -12.39
C GLN A 95 -5.90 -38.37 -12.39
N ASP A 96 -6.98 -38.97 -12.91
CA ASP A 96 -6.99 -40.40 -13.17
C ASP A 96 -6.09 -40.65 -14.39
N ALA A 97 -5.11 -41.52 -14.21
CA ALA A 97 -4.21 -41.94 -15.27
C ALA A 97 -4.99 -42.71 -16.35
N ILE A 98 -4.87 -42.27 -17.60
CA ILE A 98 -5.38 -43.02 -18.75
C ILE A 98 -4.41 -44.18 -18.98
N GLU A 99 -4.80 -45.39 -18.56
CA GLU A 99 -4.09 -46.61 -18.95
C GLU A 99 -4.36 -46.91 -20.43
N LEU A 100 -3.35 -46.73 -21.27
CA LEU A 100 -3.39 -47.21 -22.65
C LEU A 100 -3.13 -48.71 -22.62
N SER A 101 -4.14 -49.51 -22.95
CA SER A 101 -3.97 -50.95 -23.15
C SER A 101 -2.95 -51.18 -24.26
N GLY A 102 -1.81 -51.77 -23.88
CA GLY A 102 -0.76 -52.15 -24.82
C GLY A 102 -1.30 -53.15 -25.83
N GLY A 103 -1.25 -52.79 -27.11
CA GLY A 103 -1.52 -53.70 -28.21
C GLY A 103 -0.54 -54.87 -28.21
N ARG A 104 -1.05 -56.06 -28.53
CA ARG A 104 -0.24 -57.20 -28.98
C ARG A 104 -0.31 -57.29 -30.49
#